data_AF-A0A7S2D9S8-F1
#
_entry.id   AF-A0A7S2D9S8-F1
#
_cell.length_a   1.000
_cell.length_b   1.000
_cell.length_c   1.000
_cell.angle_alpha   90.00
_cell.angle_beta   90.00
_cell.angle_gamma   90.00
#
_symmetry.space_group_name_H-M   'P 1'
#
loop_
_entity.id
_entity.type
_entity.pdbx_description
1 polymer ?
#
loop_
_entity_poly.entity_id
_entity_poly.type
_entity_poly.pdbx_seq_one_letter_code
_entity_poly.pdbx_strand_id
1 'polypeptide(L)'
;ANGLTASSEGVTAAKTGVSGAQLEQVKATGKVETLKKEKQTLESALSDDLQLLTQEEGFQADKHAKTLTPIAKKLRLEESLLVALPAACSKPPSARGPFDMAVLDQVESGIMSKVKELEAELAAATSAEDDAKQALAA
;
A
#
# COMPACT_ATOMS: atom_id res chain seq x y z
N ALA A 1 -2.08 39.63 -46.89
CA ALA A 1 -2.77 39.08 -45.71
C ALA A 1 -2.48 37.59 -45.65
N ASN A 2 -1.58 37.12 -44.78
CA ASN A 2 -1.29 35.69 -44.64
C ASN A 2 -0.77 35.33 -43.23
N GLY A 3 -1.38 35.89 -42.19
CA GLY A 3 -0.85 35.82 -40.82
C GLY A 3 -1.73 35.10 -39.79
N LEU A 4 -2.80 34.39 -40.19
CA LEU A 4 -3.82 33.91 -39.24
C LEU A 4 -3.91 32.37 -39.09
N THR A 5 -3.27 31.57 -39.95
CA THR A 5 -3.39 30.10 -39.89
C THR A 5 -2.36 29.42 -38.98
N ALA A 6 -1.20 30.05 -38.72
CA ALA A 6 -0.20 29.48 -37.81
C ALA A 6 -0.63 29.51 -36.33
N SER A 7 -1.52 30.45 -35.96
CA SER A 7 -2.00 30.58 -34.58
C SER A 7 -3.04 29.55 -34.18
N SER A 8 -3.77 28.92 -35.13
CA SER A 8 -4.80 27.93 -34.79
C SER A 8 -4.24 26.53 -34.55
N GLU A 9 -3.13 26.16 -35.21
CA GLU A 9 -2.49 24.84 -35.03
C GLU A 9 -1.71 24.77 -33.71
N GLY A 10 -1.11 25.88 -33.29
CA GLY A 10 -0.44 25.97 -31.97
C GLY A 10 -1.40 25.87 -30.79
N VAL A 11 -2.61 26.44 -30.91
CA VAL A 11 -3.60 26.43 -29.82
C VAL A 11 -4.30 25.08 -29.69
N THR A 12 -4.53 24.35 -30.79
CA THR A 12 -5.11 22.99 -30.73
C THR A 12 -4.09 21.95 -30.26
N ALA A 13 -2.83 22.02 -30.70
CA ALA A 13 -1.76 21.16 -30.19
C ALA A 13 -1.51 21.39 -28.69
N ALA A 14 -1.48 22.65 -28.24
CA ALA A 14 -1.35 22.98 -26.82
C ALA A 14 -2.54 22.46 -26.00
N LYS A 15 -3.79 22.59 -26.50
CA LYS A 15 -4.98 22.08 -25.77
C LYS A 15 -5.00 20.56 -25.63
N THR A 16 -4.61 19.83 -26.68
CA THR A 16 -4.57 18.37 -26.65
C THR A 16 -3.45 17.85 -25.74
N GLY A 17 -2.28 18.50 -25.74
CA GLY A 17 -1.18 18.17 -24.82
C GLY A 17 -1.54 18.40 -23.35
N VAL A 18 -2.16 19.54 -23.04
CA VAL A 18 -2.58 19.89 -21.66
C VAL A 18 -3.64 18.93 -21.12
N SER A 19 -4.55 18.43 -21.97
CA SER A 19 -5.60 17.50 -21.56
C SER A 19 -5.06 16.08 -21.29
N GLY A 20 -4.08 15.63 -22.08
CA GLY A 20 -3.39 14.35 -21.85
C GLY A 20 -2.56 14.36 -20.57
N ALA A 21 -1.76 15.40 -20.38
CA ALA A 21 -0.91 15.56 -19.20
C ALA A 21 -1.72 15.69 -17.89
N GLN A 22 -2.87 16.38 -17.90
CA GLN A 22 -3.78 16.42 -16.74
C GLN A 22 -4.35 15.04 -16.39
N LEU A 23 -4.71 14.23 -17.38
CA LEU A 23 -5.19 12.86 -17.14
C LEU A 23 -4.11 11.96 -16.54
N GLU A 24 -2.87 12.08 -17.01
CA GLU A 24 -1.74 11.36 -16.42
C GLU A 24 -1.44 11.84 -15.00
N GLN A 25 -1.53 13.14 -14.72
CA GLN A 25 -1.35 13.69 -13.38
C GLN A 25 -2.42 13.19 -12.40
N VAL A 26 -3.71 13.19 -12.79
CA VAL A 26 -4.80 12.70 -11.93
C VAL A 26 -4.65 11.19 -11.67
N LYS A 27 -4.19 10.42 -12.66
CA LYS A 27 -3.90 8.99 -12.48
C LYS A 27 -2.71 8.76 -11.56
N ALA A 28 -1.63 9.53 -11.72
CA ALA A 28 -0.43 9.43 -10.89
C ALA A 28 -0.72 9.80 -9.44
N THR A 29 -1.38 10.93 -9.20
CA THR A 29 -1.79 11.36 -7.84
C THR A 29 -2.75 10.37 -7.18
N GLY A 30 -3.77 9.89 -7.91
CA GLY A 30 -4.69 8.87 -7.40
C GLY A 30 -4.01 7.54 -7.05
N LYS A 31 -2.99 7.15 -7.82
CA LYS A 31 -2.16 5.97 -7.53
C LYS A 31 -1.32 6.18 -6.27
N VAL A 32 -0.66 7.34 -6.12
CA VAL A 32 0.15 7.68 -4.93
C VAL A 32 -0.71 7.67 -3.65
N GLU A 33 -1.90 8.27 -3.68
CA GLU A 33 -2.80 8.26 -2.53
C GLU A 33 -3.28 6.86 -2.14
N THR A 34 -3.55 6.01 -3.13
CA THR A 34 -3.96 4.62 -2.91
C THR A 34 -2.83 3.82 -2.27
N LEU A 35 -1.61 3.91 -2.82
CA LEU A 35 -0.42 3.24 -2.27
C LEU A 35 -0.12 3.70 -0.84
N LYS A 36 -0.25 5.01 -0.54
CA LYS A 36 -0.09 5.56 0.82
C LYS A 36 -1.09 4.95 1.79
N LYS A 37 -2.38 4.89 1.43
CA LYS A 37 -3.42 4.32 2.29
C LYS A 37 -3.20 2.83 2.55
N GLU A 38 -2.79 2.09 1.52
CA GLU A 38 -2.49 0.66 1.66
C GLU A 38 -1.27 0.45 2.57
N LYS A 39 -0.19 1.20 2.35
CA LYS A 39 1.01 1.17 3.21
C LYS A 39 0.64 1.47 4.67
N GLN A 40 -0.08 2.56 4.91
CA GLN A 40 -0.49 2.96 6.26
C GLN A 40 -1.33 1.88 6.95
N THR A 41 -2.23 1.22 6.22
CA THR A 41 -3.06 0.13 6.76
C THR A 41 -2.19 -1.05 7.20
N LEU A 42 -1.17 -1.40 6.42
CA LEU A 42 -0.23 -2.47 6.74
C LEU A 42 0.69 -2.12 7.92
N GLU A 43 1.18 -0.88 7.99
CA GLU A 43 2.00 -0.39 9.10
C GLU A 43 1.21 -0.35 10.42
N SER A 44 -0.05 0.09 10.37
CA SER A 44 -0.97 -0.01 11.51
C SER A 44 -1.20 -1.46 11.91
N ALA A 45 -1.38 -2.39 10.99
CA ALA A 45 -1.52 -3.81 11.35
C ALA A 45 -0.26 -4.38 12.02
N LEU A 46 0.93 -3.93 11.64
CA LEU A 46 2.18 -4.30 12.31
C LEU A 46 2.26 -3.74 13.73
N SER A 47 2.03 -2.43 13.89
CA SER A 47 2.22 -1.75 15.18
C SER A 47 1.06 -1.96 16.15
N ASP A 48 -0.18 -2.00 15.66
CA ASP A 48 -1.39 -2.06 16.49
C ASP A 48 -1.91 -3.48 16.66
N ASP A 49 -1.71 -4.40 15.70
CA ASP A 49 -2.20 -5.78 15.83
C ASP A 49 -1.09 -6.76 16.21
N LEU A 50 0.03 -6.79 15.47
CA LEU A 50 1.12 -7.73 15.77
C LEU A 50 1.90 -7.35 17.03
N GLN A 51 2.22 -6.07 17.23
CA GLN A 51 2.93 -5.64 18.44
C GLN A 51 2.09 -5.87 19.71
N LEU A 52 0.77 -5.60 19.67
CA LEU A 52 -0.12 -5.87 20.80
C LEU A 52 -0.26 -7.37 21.06
N LEU A 53 -0.18 -8.22 20.02
CA LEU A 53 -0.14 -9.67 20.20
C LEU A 53 1.12 -10.15 20.95
N THR A 54 2.19 -9.36 21.07
CA THR A 54 3.37 -9.70 21.87
C THR A 54 3.28 -9.27 23.33
N GLN A 55 2.28 -8.46 23.68
CA GLN A 55 2.06 -7.99 25.05
C GLN A 55 1.08 -8.91 25.78
N GLU A 56 1.33 -9.15 27.06
CA GLU A 56 0.46 -9.97 27.92
C GLU A 56 -0.79 -9.20 28.37
N GLU A 57 -0.67 -7.88 28.56
CA GLU A 57 -1.78 -7.00 28.96
C GLU A 57 -2.51 -6.42 27.73
N GLY A 58 -3.85 -6.40 27.75
CA GLY A 58 -4.66 -5.83 26.67
C GLY A 58 -4.95 -6.77 25.49
N PHE A 59 -4.63 -8.06 25.63
CA PHE A 59 -4.82 -9.09 24.63
C PHE A 59 -6.26 -9.20 24.11
N GLN A 60 -6.49 -8.82 22.85
CA GLN A 60 -7.76 -8.97 22.14
C GLN A 60 -7.61 -9.87 20.91
N ALA A 61 -7.38 -11.15 21.16
CA ALA A 61 -7.31 -12.25 20.18
C ALA A 61 -8.22 -12.08 18.96
N ASP A 62 -9.50 -11.87 19.23
CA ASP A 62 -10.56 -11.83 18.22
C ASP A 62 -10.42 -10.65 17.25
N LYS A 63 -9.94 -9.50 17.74
CA LYS A 63 -9.75 -8.30 16.94
C LYS A 63 -8.56 -8.48 16.00
N HIS A 64 -7.42 -8.90 16.54
CA HIS A 64 -6.18 -9.04 15.79
C HIS A 64 -6.28 -10.14 14.72
N ALA A 65 -6.90 -11.28 15.04
CA ALA A 65 -7.14 -12.34 14.06
C ALA A 65 -8.01 -11.85 12.89
N LYS A 66 -9.05 -11.04 13.17
CA LYS A 66 -9.94 -10.48 12.14
C LYS A 66 -9.26 -9.44 11.25
N THR A 67 -8.28 -8.69 11.76
CA THR A 67 -7.51 -7.74 10.95
C THR A 67 -6.41 -8.43 10.14
N LEU A 68 -5.66 -9.35 10.76
CA LEU A 68 -4.50 -9.98 10.13
C LEU A 68 -4.89 -11.04 9.08
N THR A 69 -6.00 -11.77 9.27
CA THR A 69 -6.46 -12.78 8.31
C THR A 69 -6.71 -12.24 6.89
N PRO A 70 -7.49 -11.16 6.68
CA PRO A 70 -7.68 -10.60 5.34
C PRO A 70 -6.40 -10.00 4.75
N ILE A 71 -5.51 -9.46 5.58
CA ILE A 71 -4.20 -8.96 5.14
C ILE A 71 -3.35 -10.13 4.62
N ALA A 72 -3.20 -11.18 5.42
CA ALA A 72 -2.46 -12.38 5.04
C ALA A 72 -3.02 -13.02 3.76
N LYS A 73 -4.36 -13.03 3.58
CA LYS A 73 -5.02 -13.46 2.33
C LYS A 73 -4.67 -12.57 1.14
N LYS A 74 -4.69 -11.24 1.30
CA LYS A 74 -4.30 -10.30 0.23
C LYS A 74 -2.84 -10.49 -0.18
N LEU A 75 -1.97 -10.78 0.78
CA LEU A 75 -0.56 -11.07 0.56
C LEU A 75 -0.31 -12.46 -0.04
N ARG A 76 -1.35 -13.30 -0.17
CA ARG A 76 -1.26 -14.70 -0.62
C ARG A 76 -0.21 -15.50 0.16
N LEU A 77 -0.17 -15.30 1.48
CA LEU A 77 0.62 -16.16 2.35
C LEU A 77 0.11 -17.61 2.31
N GLU A 78 0.99 -18.56 2.63
CA GLU A 78 0.69 -19.99 2.60
C GLU A 78 -0.62 -20.33 3.31
N GLU A 79 -1.45 -21.20 2.72
CA GLU A 79 -2.76 -21.55 3.31
C GLU A 79 -2.63 -22.15 4.72
N SER A 80 -1.55 -22.88 4.98
CA SER A 80 -1.24 -23.41 6.31
C SER A 80 -1.07 -22.30 7.36
N LEU A 81 -0.49 -21.17 6.98
CA LEU A 81 -0.37 -19.98 7.84
C LEU A 81 -1.71 -19.31 8.03
N LEU A 82 -2.52 -19.19 6.97
CA LEU A 82 -3.86 -18.60 7.06
C LEU A 82 -4.79 -19.39 7.99
N VAL A 83 -4.65 -20.72 8.01
CA VAL A 83 -5.41 -21.61 8.90
C VAL A 83 -4.87 -21.56 10.34
N ALA A 84 -3.55 -21.44 10.51
CA ALA A 84 -2.92 -21.40 11.82
C ALA A 84 -2.99 -20.02 12.50
N LEU A 85 -3.07 -18.93 11.73
CA LEU A 85 -3.02 -17.56 12.21
C LEU A 85 -4.11 -17.24 13.25
N PRO A 86 -5.39 -17.61 13.07
CA PRO A 86 -6.42 -17.38 14.09
C PRO A 86 -6.12 -18.12 15.40
N ALA A 87 -5.60 -19.35 15.33
CA ALA A 87 -5.27 -20.14 16.51
C ALA A 87 -4.06 -19.55 17.25
N ALA A 88 -3.05 -19.08 16.52
CA ALA A 88 -1.88 -18.39 17.08
C ALA A 88 -2.27 -17.05 17.75
N CYS A 89 -3.13 -16.27 17.08
CA CYS A 89 -3.66 -15.00 17.61
C CYS A 89 -4.58 -15.20 18.82
N SER A 90 -5.25 -16.36 18.95
CA SER A 90 -6.14 -16.65 20.08
C SER A 90 -5.42 -17.07 21.35
N LYS A 91 -4.12 -17.38 21.28
CA LYS A 91 -3.30 -17.73 22.43
C LYS A 91 -2.57 -16.49 22.96
N PRO A 92 -2.53 -16.28 24.28
CA PRO A 92 -1.65 -15.26 24.86
C PRO A 92 -0.18 -15.60 24.57
N PRO A 93 0.72 -14.60 24.55
CA PRO A 93 2.15 -14.80 24.26
C PRO A 93 2.76 -15.95 25.07
N SER A 94 2.50 -16.01 26.38
CA SER A 94 2.98 -17.07 27.28
C SER A 94 2.49 -18.50 26.94
N ALA A 95 1.40 -18.64 26.19
CA ALA A 95 0.82 -19.95 25.82
C ALA A 95 1.12 -20.35 24.36
N ARG A 96 1.88 -19.54 23.62
CA ARG A 96 2.23 -19.83 22.22
C ARG A 96 3.37 -20.83 22.15
N GLY A 97 3.17 -21.87 21.35
CA GLY A 97 4.23 -22.81 21.01
C GLY A 97 5.16 -22.25 19.92
N PRO A 98 6.28 -22.93 19.63
CA PRO A 98 7.21 -22.52 18.57
C PRO A 98 6.55 -22.35 17.21
N PHE A 99 5.53 -23.17 16.92
CA PHE A 99 4.74 -23.07 15.69
C PHE A 99 3.90 -21.80 15.64
N ASP A 100 3.20 -21.46 16.74
CA ASP A 100 2.38 -20.23 16.80
C ASP A 100 3.26 -18.98 16.64
N MET A 101 4.47 -19.00 17.22
CA MET A 101 5.45 -17.92 17.06
C MET A 101 5.93 -17.81 15.61
N ALA A 102 6.26 -18.93 14.97
CA ALA A 102 6.69 -18.95 13.57
C ALA A 102 5.60 -18.46 12.61
N VAL A 103 4.33 -18.77 12.88
CA VAL A 103 3.19 -18.27 12.08
C VAL A 103 3.12 -16.75 12.15
N LEU A 104 3.23 -16.17 13.35
CA LEU A 104 3.19 -14.73 13.53
C LEU A 104 4.39 -14.02 12.89
N ASP A 105 5.58 -14.58 13.05
CA ASP A 105 6.82 -14.09 12.43
C ASP A 105 6.73 -14.09 10.89
N GLN A 106 6.21 -15.17 10.30
CA GLN A 106 6.03 -15.24 8.84
C GLN A 106 4.97 -14.24 8.33
N VAL A 107 3.89 -14.02 9.10
CA VAL A 107 2.91 -12.99 8.75
C VAL A 107 3.51 -11.58 8.88
N GLU A 108 4.25 -11.31 9.95
CA GLU A 108 4.96 -10.05 10.15
C GLU A 108 5.93 -9.77 8.99
N SER A 109 6.78 -10.76 8.65
CA SER A 109 7.74 -10.67 7.55
C SER A 109 7.04 -10.45 6.21
N GLY A 110 5.93 -11.15 5.96
CA GLY A 110 5.11 -10.95 4.75
C GLY A 110 4.55 -9.53 4.64
N ILE A 111 4.04 -8.99 5.75
CA ILE A 111 3.51 -7.62 5.80
C ILE A 111 4.65 -6.61 5.60
N MET A 112 5.78 -6.77 6.29
CA MET A 112 6.96 -5.90 6.11
C MET A 112 7.50 -5.93 4.68
N SER A 113 7.52 -7.10 4.05
CA SER A 113 7.93 -7.23 2.64
C SER A 113 6.98 -6.45 1.72
N LYS A 114 5.67 -6.52 1.97
CA LYS A 114 4.71 -5.74 1.18
C LYS A 114 4.81 -4.24 1.44
N VAL A 115 5.03 -3.82 2.69
CA VAL A 115 5.29 -2.41 3.02
C VAL A 115 6.49 -1.90 2.23
N LYS A 116 7.60 -2.64 2.20
CA LYS A 116 8.78 -2.28 1.40
C LYS A 116 8.51 -2.22 -0.10
N GLU A 117 7.71 -3.16 -0.63
CA GLU A 117 7.28 -3.15 -2.03
C GLU A 117 6.43 -1.90 -2.34
N LEU A 118 5.48 -1.57 -1.46
CA LEU A 118 4.65 -0.37 -1.58
C LEU A 118 5.49 0.90 -1.45
N GLU A 119 6.52 0.92 -0.59
CA GLU A 119 7.45 2.05 -0.49
C GLU A 119 8.23 2.26 -1.79
N ALA A 120 8.74 1.18 -2.40
CA ALA A 120 9.42 1.25 -3.69
C ALA A 120 8.47 1.72 -4.79
N GLU A 121 7.23 1.20 -4.82
CA GLU A 121 6.23 1.58 -5.80
C GLU A 121 5.75 3.03 -5.61
N LEU A 122 5.67 3.49 -4.35
CA LEU A 122 5.33 4.86 -4.01
C LEU A 122 6.44 5.82 -4.40
N ALA A 123 7.71 5.48 -4.15
CA ALA A 123 8.87 6.27 -4.60
C ALA A 123 8.88 6.42 -6.13
N ALA A 124 8.62 5.33 -6.86
CA ALA A 124 8.50 5.36 -8.32
C ALA A 124 7.30 6.21 -8.77
N ALA A 125 6.15 6.07 -8.10
CA ALA A 125 4.94 6.82 -8.44
C ALA A 125 5.06 8.32 -8.12
N THR A 126 5.75 8.72 -7.05
CA THR A 126 6.03 10.13 -6.75
C THR A 126 6.99 10.75 -7.75
N SER A 127 7.99 10.02 -8.22
CA SER A 127 8.88 10.52 -9.27
C SER A 127 8.09 10.76 -10.57
N ALA A 128 7.21 9.84 -10.94
CA ALA A 128 6.32 10.00 -12.09
C ALA A 128 5.31 11.17 -11.90
N GLU A 129 4.85 11.43 -10.67
CA GLU A 129 4.02 12.60 -10.34
C GLU A 129 4.80 13.91 -10.55
N ASP A 130 6.04 13.99 -10.08
CA ASP A 130 6.90 15.17 -10.23
C ASP A 130 7.27 15.44 -11.70
N ASP A 131 7.57 14.39 -12.48
CA ASP A 131 7.81 14.49 -13.92
C ASP A 131 6.55 14.98 -14.66
N ALA A 132 5.37 14.42 -14.34
CA ALA A 132 4.10 14.85 -14.93
C ALA A 132 3.75 16.30 -14.56
N LYS A 133 4.09 16.74 -13.34
CA LYS A 133 3.86 18.11 -12.87
C LYS A 133 4.81 19.12 -13.52
N GLN A 134 6.07 18.75 -13.76
CA GLN A 134 7.02 19.58 -14.52
C GLN A 134 6.61 19.69 -16.00
N ALA A 135 6.14 18.61 -16.62
CA ALA A 135 5.64 18.64 -17.99
C ALA A 135 4.39 19.53 -18.18
N LEU A 136 3.64 19.80 -17.11
CA LEU A 136 2.49 20.73 -17.12
C LEU A 136 2.90 22.21 -16.95
N ALA A 137 4.10 22.46 -16.41
CA ALA A 137 4.59 23.80 -16.08
C ALA A 137 5.52 24.40 -17.17
N ALA A 138 5.98 23.58 -18.11
CA ALA A 138 6.82 23.97 -19.26
C ALA A 138 5.97 24.28 -20.50
#